data_AF-A0A3M2VLH4-F1
#
_entry.id   AF-A0A3M2VLH4-F1
#
_cell.length_a   1.000
_cell.length_b   1.000
_cell.length_c   1.000
_cell.angle_alpha   90.00
_cell.angle_beta   90.00
_cell.angle_gamma   90.00
#
_symmetry.space_group_name_H-M   'P 1'
#
loop_
_entity.id
_entity.type
_entity.pdbx_description
1 polymer ?
#
loop_
_entity_poly.entity_id
_entity_poly.type
_entity_poly.pdbx_seq_one_letter_code
_entity_poly.pdbx_strand_id
1 'polypeptide(L)'
;MLSAARDMTTAQSKSEEIAKARGEELNKTPSLDEAASSHGELRHEVGFDLVQMTSEFRHLRASVIRLWAESLDAPQPADFQDVIRFNEAIDEALAESTAAYAERVGRSRDIFLAILGHDLRAPLQAVSMSTELLARKIPADEKTEAYISRIKTSTRHMGSMVSDLLEFVRSRLGAGLPVERKHMDLATA
;
A
#
# COMPACT_ATOMS: atom_id res chain seq x y z
N MET A 1 -9.57 -22.29 -2.41
CA MET A 1 -9.39 -23.76 -2.31
C MET A 1 -9.69 -24.48 -3.60
N LEU A 2 -10.88 -24.32 -4.20
CA LEU A 2 -11.17 -24.90 -5.53
C LEU A 2 -10.20 -24.42 -6.63
N SER A 3 -9.78 -23.15 -6.60
CA SER A 3 -8.76 -22.60 -7.50
C SER A 3 -7.39 -23.25 -7.29
N ALA A 4 -6.92 -23.32 -6.04
CA ALA A 4 -5.65 -23.98 -5.69
C ALA A 4 -5.64 -25.47 -6.04
N ALA A 5 -6.74 -26.19 -5.80
CA ALA A 5 -6.85 -27.61 -6.17
C ALA A 5 -6.83 -27.81 -7.69
N ARG A 6 -7.42 -26.89 -8.47
CA ARG A 6 -7.34 -26.91 -9.93
C ARG A 6 -5.92 -26.62 -10.41
N ASP A 7 -5.23 -25.66 -9.79
CA ASP A 7 -3.83 -25.33 -10.09
C ASP A 7 -2.92 -26.56 -9.93
N MET A 8 -3.05 -27.29 -8.81
CA MET A 8 -2.28 -28.52 -8.55
C MET A 8 -2.44 -29.60 -9.62
N THR A 9 -3.57 -29.63 -10.33
CA THR A 9 -3.86 -30.62 -11.39
C THR A 9 -3.37 -30.20 -12.78
N THR A 10 -2.83 -28.99 -12.92
CA THR A 10 -2.25 -28.55 -14.19
C THR A 10 -0.92 -29.25 -14.48
N ALA A 11 -0.66 -29.49 -15.76
CA ALA A 11 0.62 -30.03 -16.20
C ALA A 11 1.66 -28.92 -16.21
N GLN A 12 2.79 -29.14 -15.54
CA GLN A 12 3.90 -28.19 -15.46
C GLN A 12 5.20 -28.87 -15.89
N SER A 13 6.03 -28.14 -16.62
CA SER A 13 7.40 -28.49 -16.95
C SER A 13 8.35 -28.16 -15.80
N LYS A 14 9.53 -28.78 -15.79
CA LYS A 14 10.58 -28.51 -14.78
C LYS A 14 11.07 -27.05 -14.79
N SER A 15 11.03 -26.39 -15.95
CA SER A 15 11.33 -24.96 -16.05
C SER A 15 10.25 -24.08 -15.42
N GLU A 16 8.98 -24.47 -15.55
CA GLU A 16 7.86 -23.75 -14.91
C GLU A 16 7.88 -23.94 -13.39
N GLU A 17 8.15 -25.16 -12.90
CA GLU A 17 8.34 -25.45 -11.47
C GLU A 17 9.43 -24.56 -10.85
N ILE A 18 10.60 -24.45 -11.51
CA ILE A 18 11.71 -23.61 -11.03
C ILE A 18 11.35 -22.12 -11.08
N ALA A 19 10.64 -21.66 -12.11
CA ALA A 19 10.21 -20.27 -12.22
C ALA A 19 9.17 -19.93 -11.14
N LYS A 20 8.18 -20.81 -10.91
CA LYS A 20 7.16 -20.68 -9.87
C LYS A 20 7.77 -20.61 -8.48
N ALA A 21 8.70 -21.51 -8.16
CA ALA A 21 9.44 -21.50 -6.89
C ALA A 21 10.27 -20.21 -6.67
N ARG A 22 10.64 -19.50 -7.75
CA ARG A 22 11.35 -18.21 -7.70
C ARG A 22 10.40 -17.00 -7.74
N GLY A 23 9.11 -17.20 -7.97
CA GLY A 23 8.13 -16.12 -8.18
C GLY A 23 8.27 -15.43 -9.55
N GLU A 24 8.87 -16.10 -10.54
CA GLU A 24 9.16 -15.57 -11.89
C GLU A 24 8.16 -16.08 -12.95
N GLU A 25 7.02 -16.65 -12.53
CA GLU A 25 6.09 -17.33 -13.42
C GLU A 25 5.39 -16.37 -14.42
N LEU A 26 5.48 -16.69 -15.72
CA LEU A 26 4.95 -15.89 -16.83
C LEU A 26 3.52 -16.28 -17.24
N ASN A 27 3.08 -17.49 -16.88
CA ASN A 27 1.77 -18.06 -17.22
C ASN A 27 0.99 -18.34 -15.94
N LYS A 28 0.58 -17.28 -15.25
CA LYS A 28 -0.18 -17.43 -14.01
C LYS A 28 -1.57 -18.00 -14.27
N THR A 29 -2.07 -18.82 -13.35
CA THR A 29 -3.44 -19.34 -13.39
C THR A 29 -4.41 -18.21 -12.96
N PRO A 30 -5.17 -17.56 -13.87
CA PRO A 30 -5.82 -16.27 -13.58
C PRO A 30 -6.81 -16.34 -12.42
N SER A 31 -7.46 -17.49 -12.25
CA SER A 31 -8.45 -17.71 -11.20
C SER A 31 -7.87 -17.79 -9.78
N LEU A 32 -6.62 -18.24 -9.61
CA LEU A 32 -6.01 -18.30 -8.28
C LEU A 32 -5.55 -16.91 -7.85
N ASP A 33 -4.95 -16.17 -8.78
CA ASP A 33 -4.52 -14.79 -8.58
C ASP A 33 -5.67 -13.87 -8.23
N GLU A 34 -6.76 -13.91 -8.99
CA GLU A 34 -7.94 -13.08 -8.72
C GLU A 34 -8.51 -13.35 -7.33
N ALA A 35 -8.57 -14.63 -6.93
CA ALA A 35 -9.06 -15.01 -5.61
C ALA A 35 -8.10 -14.58 -4.49
N ALA A 36 -6.79 -14.69 -4.70
CA ALA A 36 -5.77 -14.28 -3.76
C ALA A 36 -5.72 -12.75 -3.60
N SER A 37 -5.70 -12.03 -4.72
CA SER A 37 -5.79 -10.57 -4.75
C SER A 37 -7.04 -10.08 -4.03
N SER A 38 -8.21 -10.62 -4.39
CA SER A 38 -9.48 -10.29 -3.72
C SER A 38 -9.48 -10.61 -2.22
N HIS A 39 -8.84 -11.71 -1.79
CA HIS A 39 -8.66 -12.02 -0.37
C HIS A 39 -7.84 -10.92 0.32
N GLY A 40 -6.67 -10.55 -0.22
CA GLY A 40 -5.81 -9.51 0.32
C GLY A 40 -6.53 -8.16 0.47
N GLU A 41 -7.30 -7.76 -0.56
CA GLU A 41 -8.11 -6.54 -0.51
C GLU A 41 -9.16 -6.59 0.59
N LEU A 42 -9.92 -7.70 0.67
CA LEU A 42 -10.98 -7.87 1.65
C LEU A 42 -10.41 -7.88 3.09
N ARG A 43 -9.24 -8.47 3.32
CA ARG A 43 -8.61 -8.47 4.64
C ARG A 43 -8.24 -7.08 5.11
N HIS A 44 -7.75 -6.23 4.22
CA HIS A 44 -7.56 -4.80 4.53
C HIS A 44 -8.89 -4.12 4.88
N GLU A 45 -9.95 -4.35 4.10
CA GLU A 45 -11.28 -3.74 4.35
C GLU A 45 -11.89 -4.16 5.69
N VAL A 46 -11.68 -5.41 6.11
CA VAL A 46 -12.16 -5.95 7.40
C VAL A 46 -11.23 -5.58 8.57
N GLY A 47 -10.11 -4.90 8.30
CA GLY A 47 -9.19 -4.38 9.33
C GLY A 47 -8.22 -5.40 9.90
N PHE A 48 -7.93 -6.47 9.16
CA PHE A 48 -6.86 -7.40 9.51
C PHE A 48 -5.50 -6.73 9.31
N ASP A 49 -4.53 -7.06 10.17
CA ASP A 49 -3.13 -6.77 9.89
C ASP A 49 -2.48 -7.88 9.03
N LEU A 50 -1.30 -7.58 8.49
CA LEU A 50 -0.57 -8.50 7.61
C LEU A 50 -0.15 -9.80 8.32
N VAL A 51 0.11 -9.75 9.64
CA VAL A 51 0.49 -10.91 10.44
C VAL A 51 -0.70 -11.85 10.62
N GLN A 52 -1.89 -11.30 10.87
CA GLN A 52 -3.14 -12.04 10.95
C GLN A 52 -3.46 -12.69 9.60
N MET A 53 -3.36 -11.95 8.49
CA MET A 53 -3.57 -12.49 7.14
C MET A 53 -2.61 -13.66 6.85
N THR A 54 -1.31 -13.47 7.13
CA THR A 54 -0.30 -14.54 6.96
C THR A 54 -0.61 -15.75 7.85
N SER A 55 -1.14 -15.52 9.05
CA SER A 55 -1.52 -16.59 9.97
C SER A 55 -2.68 -17.42 9.43
N GLU A 56 -3.63 -16.83 8.68
CA GLU A 56 -4.69 -17.60 8.02
C GLU A 56 -4.14 -18.62 7.02
N PHE A 57 -3.19 -18.20 6.17
CA PHE A 57 -2.53 -19.10 5.22
C PHE A 57 -1.74 -20.20 5.93
N ARG A 58 -1.04 -19.86 7.02
CA ARG A 58 -0.32 -20.86 7.84
C ARG A 58 -1.28 -21.88 8.45
N HIS A 59 -2.41 -21.43 9.00
CA HIS A 59 -3.42 -22.32 9.59
C HIS A 59 -4.08 -23.20 8.52
N LEU A 60 -4.41 -22.63 7.36
CA LEU A 60 -4.96 -23.36 6.23
C LEU A 60 -4.01 -24.45 5.75
N ARG A 61 -2.75 -24.10 5.46
CA ARG A 61 -1.71 -25.04 5.02
C ARG A 61 -1.52 -26.18 6.02
N ALA A 62 -1.39 -25.86 7.30
CA ALA A 62 -1.21 -26.86 8.35
C ALA A 62 -2.42 -27.80 8.47
N SER A 63 -3.64 -27.27 8.30
CA SER A 63 -4.87 -28.08 8.37
C SER A 63 -5.00 -29.00 7.16
N VAL A 64 -4.72 -28.51 5.96
CA VAL A 64 -4.77 -29.32 4.73
C VAL A 64 -3.73 -30.43 4.76
N ILE A 65 -2.48 -30.12 5.13
CA ILE A 65 -1.41 -31.12 5.20
C ILE A 65 -1.73 -32.21 6.24
N ARG A 66 -2.29 -31.84 7.39
CA ARG A 66 -2.72 -32.82 8.41
C ARG A 66 -3.82 -33.74 7.89
N LEU A 67 -4.90 -33.17 7.34
CA LEU A 67 -6.01 -33.94 6.80
C LEU A 67 -5.57 -34.84 5.64
N TRP A 68 -4.65 -34.36 4.80
CA TRP A 68 -4.06 -35.14 3.74
C TRP A 68 -3.27 -36.33 4.29
N ALA A 69 -2.34 -36.08 5.23
CA ALA A 69 -1.55 -37.14 5.84
C ALA A 69 -2.42 -38.21 6.52
N GLU A 70 -3.52 -37.81 7.17
CA GLU A 70 -4.49 -38.71 7.78
C GLU A 70 -5.33 -39.51 6.77
N SER A 71 -5.44 -39.04 5.52
CA SER A 71 -6.21 -39.70 4.46
C SER A 71 -5.42 -40.76 3.67
N LEU A 72 -4.09 -40.83 3.86
CA LEU A 72 -3.22 -41.76 3.15
C LEU A 72 -3.08 -43.07 3.93
N ASP A 73 -3.40 -44.20 3.28
CA ASP A 73 -3.13 -45.54 3.84
C ASP A 73 -1.62 -45.83 3.92
N ALA A 74 -0.87 -45.44 2.87
CA ALA A 74 0.58 -45.55 2.79
C ALA A 74 1.16 -44.48 1.84
N PRO A 75 2.12 -43.64 2.28
CA PRO A 75 2.69 -42.59 1.44
C PRO A 75 3.38 -43.13 0.19
N GLN A 76 3.07 -42.56 -0.97
CA GLN A 76 3.71 -42.82 -2.25
C GLN A 76 4.60 -41.63 -2.66
N PRO A 77 5.60 -41.85 -3.54
CA PRO A 77 6.42 -40.76 -4.08
C PRO A 77 5.61 -39.63 -4.75
N ALA A 78 4.44 -39.94 -5.32
CA ALA A 78 3.54 -38.96 -5.92
C ALA A 78 2.94 -37.99 -4.88
N ASP A 79 2.65 -38.46 -3.66
CA ASP A 79 2.09 -37.60 -2.61
C ASP A 79 3.05 -36.47 -2.21
N PHE A 80 4.35 -36.73 -2.26
CA PHE A 80 5.37 -35.69 -2.00
C PHE A 80 5.37 -34.61 -3.08
N GLN A 81 5.14 -34.98 -4.34
CA GLN A 81 5.02 -34.02 -5.44
C GLN A 81 3.76 -33.16 -5.26
N ASP A 82 2.65 -33.77 -4.86
CA ASP A 82 1.41 -33.05 -4.65
C ASP A 82 1.49 -32.10 -3.44
N VAL A 83 2.23 -32.46 -2.38
CA VAL A 83 2.55 -31.56 -1.25
C VAL A 83 3.42 -30.38 -1.68
N ILE A 84 4.41 -30.61 -2.55
CA ILE A 84 5.24 -29.52 -3.11
C ILE A 84 4.36 -28.54 -3.89
N ARG A 85 3.55 -29.04 -4.83
CA ARG A 85 2.62 -28.22 -5.62
C ARG A 85 1.64 -27.44 -4.76
N PHE A 86 1.12 -28.06 -3.70
CA PHE A 86 0.24 -27.38 -2.76
C PHE A 86 0.95 -26.22 -2.03
N ASN A 87 2.18 -26.44 -1.58
CA ASN A 87 2.95 -25.39 -0.92
C ASN A 87 3.25 -24.23 -1.87
N GLU A 88 3.62 -24.51 -3.12
CA GLU A 88 3.85 -23.49 -4.15
C GLU A 88 2.58 -22.66 -4.41
N ALA A 89 1.42 -23.32 -4.58
CA ALA A 89 0.15 -22.62 -4.78
C ALA A 89 -0.26 -21.75 -3.56
N ILE A 90 0.04 -22.19 -2.34
CA ILE A 90 -0.19 -21.41 -1.12
C ILE A 90 0.76 -20.21 -1.04
N ASP A 91 2.03 -20.41 -1.36
CA ASP A 91 3.03 -19.34 -1.29
C ASP A 91 2.78 -18.28 -2.38
N GLU A 92 2.36 -18.69 -3.58
CA GLU A 92 1.89 -17.79 -4.65
C GLU A 92 0.66 -16.99 -4.21
N ALA A 93 -0.38 -17.66 -3.69
CA ALA A 93 -1.58 -16.99 -3.21
C ALA A 93 -1.28 -16.03 -2.05
N LEU A 94 -0.35 -16.38 -1.15
CA LEU A 94 0.08 -15.50 -0.07
C LEU A 94 0.82 -14.27 -0.62
N ALA A 95 1.68 -14.44 -1.62
CA ALA A 95 2.40 -13.34 -2.24
C ALA A 95 1.45 -12.36 -2.93
N GLU A 96 0.50 -12.87 -3.72
CA GLU A 96 -0.50 -12.05 -4.42
C GLU A 96 -1.44 -11.34 -3.44
N SER A 97 -1.91 -12.04 -2.39
CA SER A 97 -2.72 -11.43 -1.32
C SER A 97 -1.94 -10.32 -0.59
N THR A 98 -0.65 -10.53 -0.35
CA THR A 98 0.23 -9.54 0.30
C THR A 98 0.43 -8.30 -0.57
N ALA A 99 0.62 -8.49 -1.88
CA ALA A 99 0.75 -7.40 -2.83
C ALA A 99 -0.53 -6.56 -2.88
N ALA A 100 -1.69 -7.20 -3.04
CA ALA A 100 -2.99 -6.53 -3.06
C ALA A 100 -3.30 -5.80 -1.74
N TYR A 101 -3.02 -6.43 -0.60
CA TYR A 101 -3.14 -5.81 0.72
C TYR A 101 -2.27 -4.55 0.82
N ALA A 102 -1.00 -4.64 0.43
CA ALA A 102 -0.05 -3.51 0.49
C ALA A 102 -0.50 -2.35 -0.41
N GLU A 103 -1.05 -2.63 -1.59
CA GLU A 103 -1.62 -1.62 -2.48
C GLU A 103 -2.80 -0.91 -1.80
N ARG A 104 -3.70 -1.65 -1.16
CA ARG A 104 -4.86 -1.06 -0.45
C ARG A 104 -4.46 -0.22 0.75
N VAL A 105 -3.45 -0.64 1.50
CA VAL A 105 -2.85 0.18 2.56
C VAL A 105 -2.27 1.47 1.98
N GLY A 106 -1.50 1.38 0.88
CA GLY A 106 -0.92 2.54 0.19
C GLY A 106 -1.99 3.53 -0.26
N ARG A 107 -3.03 3.03 -0.93
CA ARG A 107 -4.16 3.83 -1.41
C ARG A 107 -4.92 4.51 -0.28
N SER A 108 -5.21 3.79 0.80
CA SER A 108 -5.89 4.33 1.99
C SER A 108 -5.07 5.46 2.62
N ARG A 109 -3.75 5.28 2.69
CA ARG A 109 -2.84 6.30 3.19
C ARG A 109 -2.82 7.54 2.30
N ASP A 110 -2.75 7.38 0.98
CA ASP A 110 -2.70 8.51 0.05
C ASP A 110 -3.99 9.34 0.09
N ILE A 111 -5.15 8.67 0.20
CA ILE A 111 -6.44 9.34 0.43
C ILE A 111 -6.43 10.10 1.74
N PHE A 112 -5.97 9.48 2.83
CA PHE A 112 -5.87 10.13 4.14
C PHE A 112 -4.97 11.38 4.10
N LEU A 113 -3.82 11.29 3.45
CA LEU A 113 -2.90 12.44 3.28
C LEU A 113 -3.52 13.56 2.43
N ALA A 114 -4.28 13.21 1.40
CA ALA A 114 -4.98 14.19 0.58
C ALA A 114 -6.05 14.96 1.39
N ILE A 115 -6.86 14.24 2.16
CA ILE A 115 -7.89 14.83 3.04
C ILE A 115 -7.22 15.71 4.09
N LEU A 116 -6.21 15.19 4.80
CA LEU A 116 -5.51 15.94 5.84
C LEU A 116 -4.87 17.22 5.29
N GLY A 117 -4.25 17.15 4.11
CA GLY A 117 -3.66 18.32 3.46
C GLY A 117 -4.69 19.38 3.05
N HIS A 118 -5.88 18.97 2.62
CA HIS A 118 -6.99 19.88 2.37
C HIS A 118 -7.49 20.52 3.67
N ASP A 119 -7.76 19.70 4.68
CA ASP A 119 -8.38 20.13 5.93
C ASP A 119 -7.47 21.01 6.79
N LEU A 120 -6.14 20.85 6.68
CA LEU A 120 -5.18 21.77 7.30
C LEU A 120 -5.00 23.07 6.51
N ARG A 121 -5.17 23.04 5.18
CA ARG A 121 -5.03 24.24 4.34
C ARG A 121 -6.19 25.22 4.56
N ALA A 122 -7.41 24.72 4.71
CA ALA A 122 -8.60 25.54 4.93
C ALA A 122 -8.49 26.52 6.14
N PRO A 123 -8.16 26.09 7.37
CA PRO A 123 -8.02 26.99 8.51
C PRO A 123 -6.83 27.95 8.34
N LEU A 124 -5.72 27.53 7.73
CA LEU A 124 -4.59 28.42 7.44
C LEU A 124 -4.98 29.53 6.45
N GLN A 125 -5.75 29.20 5.42
CA GLN A 125 -6.31 30.19 4.50
C GLN A 125 -7.26 31.17 5.20
N ALA A 126 -8.13 30.67 6.07
CA ALA A 126 -9.04 31.50 6.85
C ALA A 126 -8.29 32.48 7.76
N VAL A 127 -7.25 32.02 8.48
CA VAL A 127 -6.38 32.87 9.31
C VAL A 127 -5.65 33.89 8.45
N SER A 128 -5.06 33.47 7.31
CA SER A 128 -4.33 34.38 6.43
C SER A 128 -5.24 35.49 5.89
N MET A 129 -6.43 35.13 5.41
CA MET A 129 -7.38 36.10 4.85
C MET A 129 -7.93 37.03 5.92
N SER A 130 -8.25 36.52 7.11
CA SER A 130 -8.70 37.34 8.24
C SER A 130 -7.62 38.34 8.66
N THR A 131 -6.37 37.89 8.75
CA THR A 131 -5.21 38.74 9.09
C THR A 131 -4.97 39.81 8.04
N GLU A 132 -5.13 39.47 6.76
CA GLU A 132 -5.00 40.44 5.66
C GLU A 132 -6.12 41.48 5.63
N LEU A 133 -7.36 41.08 5.97
CA LEU A 133 -8.46 42.02 6.14
C LEU A 133 -8.23 42.96 7.33
N LEU A 134 -7.73 42.45 8.45
CA LEU A 134 -7.39 43.28 9.63
C LEU A 134 -6.33 44.32 9.27
N ALA A 135 -5.27 43.91 8.56
CA ALA A 135 -4.20 44.80 8.10
C ALA A 135 -4.70 45.93 7.18
N ARG A 136 -5.77 45.69 6.42
CA ARG A 136 -6.32 46.68 5.48
C ARG A 136 -7.39 47.58 6.10
N LYS A 137 -8.18 47.08 7.04
CA LYS A 137 -9.40 47.75 7.52
C LYS A 137 -9.27 48.46 8.85
N ILE A 138 -8.26 48.14 9.66
CA ILE A 138 -8.11 48.70 11.00
C ILE A 138 -6.89 49.63 11.01
N PRO A 139 -7.04 50.92 11.35
CA PRO A 139 -5.92 51.77 11.69
C PRO A 139 -5.16 51.15 12.86
N ALA A 140 -3.97 50.63 12.59
CA ALA A 140 -3.18 49.89 13.56
C ALA A 140 -2.06 50.78 14.10
N ASP A 141 -1.83 50.72 15.41
CA ASP A 141 -0.60 51.24 16.00
C ASP A 141 0.58 50.29 15.69
N GLU A 142 1.80 50.74 15.96
CA GLU A 142 3.03 49.98 15.66
C GLU A 142 3.01 48.57 16.29
N LYS A 143 2.40 48.42 17.47
CA LYS A 143 2.28 47.12 18.15
C LYS A 143 1.31 46.19 17.43
N THR A 144 0.16 46.71 17.00
CA THR A 144 -0.86 45.94 16.27
C THR A 144 -0.31 45.48 14.91
N GLU A 145 0.42 46.35 14.20
CA GLU A 145 1.12 46.00 12.96
C GLU A 145 2.14 44.86 13.19
N ALA A 146 2.91 44.92 14.27
CA ALA A 146 3.86 43.87 14.62
C ALA A 146 3.16 42.52 14.89
N TYR A 147 2.01 42.51 15.57
CA TYR A 147 1.23 41.29 15.80
C TYR A 147 0.66 40.70 14.50
N ILE A 148 0.07 41.54 13.63
CA ILE A 148 -0.46 41.13 12.32
C ILE A 148 0.66 40.51 11.47
N SER A 149 1.82 41.16 11.41
CA SER A 149 2.99 40.66 10.67
C SER A 149 3.47 39.31 11.20
N ARG A 150 3.48 39.13 12.52
CA ARG A 150 3.86 37.88 13.17
C ARG A 150 2.86 36.76 12.87
N ILE A 151 1.55 37.02 12.96
CA ILE A 151 0.50 36.04 12.61
C ILE A 151 0.62 35.63 11.15
N LYS A 152 0.82 36.58 10.23
CA LYS A 152 0.99 36.32 8.79
C LYS A 152 2.21 35.44 8.53
N THR A 153 3.34 35.75 9.16
CA THR A 153 4.59 34.99 9.01
C THR A 153 4.46 33.57 9.58
N SER A 154 3.89 33.42 10.77
CA SER A 154 3.65 32.10 11.37
C SER A 154 2.67 31.26 10.55
N THR A 155 1.60 31.86 10.03
CA THR A 155 0.62 31.16 9.17
C THR A 155 1.25 30.66 7.88
N ARG A 156 2.09 31.49 7.24
CA ARG A 156 2.86 31.07 6.06
C ARG A 156 3.80 29.92 6.39
N HIS A 157 4.53 30.02 7.51
CA HIS A 157 5.45 28.97 7.94
C HIS A 157 4.73 27.65 8.23
N MET A 158 3.56 27.69 8.88
CA MET A 158 2.71 26.51 9.07
C MET A 158 2.27 25.89 7.74
N GLY A 159 1.92 26.72 6.74
CA GLY A 159 1.59 26.24 5.40
C GLY A 159 2.75 25.52 4.72
N SER A 160 3.98 26.03 4.86
CA SER A 160 5.20 25.37 4.37
C SER A 160 5.43 24.04 5.09
N MET A 161 5.39 24.01 6.43
CA MET A 161 5.57 22.78 7.20
C MET A 161 4.56 21.69 6.84
N VAL A 162 3.28 22.05 6.62
CA VAL A 162 2.26 21.08 6.18
C VAL A 162 2.59 20.54 4.79
N SER A 163 3.04 21.40 3.87
CA SER A 163 3.43 20.98 2.52
C SER A 163 4.63 20.04 2.55
N ASP A 164 5.67 20.42 3.29
CA ASP A 164 6.90 19.63 3.47
C ASP A 164 6.60 18.27 4.11
N LEU A 165 5.72 18.23 5.12
CA LEU A 165 5.32 16.97 5.76
C LEU A 165 4.59 16.04 4.78
N LEU A 166 3.65 16.57 3.99
CA LEU A 166 2.91 15.76 3.01
C LEU A 166 3.81 15.24 1.90
N GLU A 167 4.81 16.03 1.49
CA GLU A 167 5.81 15.63 0.50
C GLU A 167 6.81 14.60 1.07
N PHE A 168 7.25 14.80 2.31
CA PHE A 168 8.10 13.85 3.03
C PHE A 168 7.44 12.48 3.16
N VAL A 169 6.16 12.45 3.56
CA VAL A 169 5.43 11.18 3.68
C VAL A 169 5.23 10.52 2.32
N ARG A 170 5.02 11.26 1.23
CA ARG A 170 4.93 10.66 -0.12
C ARG A 170 6.27 10.08 -0.60
N SER A 171 7.37 10.81 -0.40
CA SER A 171 8.69 10.46 -0.95
C SER A 171 9.38 9.26 -0.27
N ARG A 172 9.20 9.08 1.04
CA ARG A 172 9.85 7.97 1.78
C ARG A 172 9.31 6.58 1.41
N LEU A 173 8.27 6.52 0.59
CA LEU A 173 7.44 5.32 0.38
C LEU A 173 7.47 4.81 -1.06
N GLY A 174 8.56 5.09 -1.80
CA GLY A 174 8.88 4.46 -3.08
C GLY A 174 8.25 5.12 -4.31
N ALA A 175 7.25 5.98 -4.13
CA ALA A 175 6.87 6.95 -5.14
C ALA A 175 7.95 8.04 -5.15
N GLY A 176 8.94 7.90 -6.03
CA GLY A 176 9.98 8.91 -6.20
C GLY A 176 9.37 10.31 -6.33
N LEU A 177 10.10 11.35 -5.90
CA LEU A 177 9.66 12.73 -6.06
C LEU A 177 9.24 12.94 -7.53
N PRO A 178 7.99 13.35 -7.82
CA PRO A 178 7.54 13.50 -9.19
C PRO A 178 8.33 14.64 -9.84
N VAL A 179 9.25 14.28 -10.74
CA VAL A 179 10.06 15.24 -11.49
C VAL A 179 9.36 15.54 -12.80
N GLU A 180 8.84 16.76 -12.94
CA GLU A 180 8.38 17.29 -14.22
C GLU A 180 9.56 17.97 -14.93
N ARG A 181 10.13 17.32 -15.96
CA ARG A 181 11.25 17.89 -16.72
C ARG A 181 10.76 19.03 -17.61
N LYS A 182 11.27 20.24 -17.39
CA LYS A 182 11.03 21.42 -18.25
C LYS A 182 12.36 22.00 -18.73
N HIS A 183 12.36 22.57 -19.94
CA HIS A 183 13.50 23.33 -20.45
C HIS A 183 13.65 24.60 -19.59
N MET A 184 14.81 24.78 -18.96
CA MET A 184 15.13 25.93 -18.12
C MET A 184 16.49 26.48 -18.52
N ASP A 185 16.59 27.79 -18.71
CA ASP A 185 17.87 28.45 -18.94
C ASP A 185 18.56 28.71 -17.59
N LEU A 186 19.64 27.96 -17.34
CA LEU A 186 20.44 28.04 -16.12
C LEU A 186 21.14 29.39 -15.94
N ALA A 187 21.27 30.20 -17.00
CA ALA A 187 21.83 31.55 -16.90
C ALA A 187 20.82 32.57 -16.34
N THR A 188 19.54 32.20 -16.23
CA THR A 188 18.43 33.07 -15.77
C THR A 188 17.68 32.52 -14.55
N ALA A 189 18.17 31.42 -13.97
CA ALA A 189 17.57 30.74 -12.82
C ALA A 189 18.05 31.30 -11.48
#